data_AF-A0A285F3N3-F1
#
_entry.id   AF-A0A285F3N3-F1
#
_cell.length_a   1.000
_cell.length_b   1.000
_cell.length_c   1.000
_cell.angle_alpha   90.00
_cell.angle_beta   90.00
_cell.angle_gamma   90.00
#
_symmetry.space_group_name_H-M   'P 1'
#
loop_
_entity.id
_entity.type
_entity.pdbx_description
1 polymer ?
#
loop_
_entity_poly.entity_id
_entity_poly.type
_entity_poly.pdbx_seq_one_letter_code
_entity_poly.pdbx_strand_id
1 'polypeptide(L)'
;MCCLNSISPENLAVLATLVGVILASDLDANTQNSLGNFLEAVGQTILTIAAQEQCLATDESSKLEYERLQKQIEELSLEINALKKEE
;
A
#
# COMPACT_ATOMS: atom_id res chain seq x y z
N MET A 1 3.48 4.36 -17.09
CA MET A 1 2.56 4.93 -16.10
C MET A 1 1.17 4.42 -16.44
N CYS A 2 0.53 3.65 -15.56
CA CYS A 2 -0.76 2.99 -15.88
C CYS A 2 -1.87 4.04 -16.03
N CYS A 3 -2.78 3.82 -16.98
CA CYS A 3 -3.91 4.71 -17.29
C CYS A 3 -4.84 4.98 -16.09
N LEU A 4 -4.82 4.08 -15.09
CA LEU A 4 -5.63 4.19 -13.87
C LEU A 4 -5.18 5.35 -12.96
N ASN A 5 -3.90 5.72 -12.96
CA ASN A 5 -3.38 6.79 -12.10
C ASN A 5 -3.71 8.20 -12.61
N SER A 6 -4.32 8.30 -13.80
CA SER A 6 -4.68 9.57 -14.44
C SER A 6 -6.17 9.90 -14.33
N ILE A 7 -6.98 9.00 -13.74
CA ILE A 7 -8.42 9.16 -13.54
C ILE A 7 -8.65 9.55 -12.08
N SER A 8 -9.57 10.49 -11.81
CA SER A 8 -9.93 10.82 -10.43
C SER A 8 -10.59 9.61 -9.74
N PRO A 9 -10.46 9.48 -8.40
CA PRO A 9 -11.07 8.37 -7.67
C PRO A 9 -12.58 8.20 -7.93
N GLU A 10 -13.32 9.30 -8.03
CA GLU A 10 -14.76 9.32 -8.27
C GLU A 10 -15.09 8.83 -9.68
N ASN A 11 -14.35 9.30 -10.68
CA ASN A 11 -14.54 8.87 -12.07
C ASN A 11 -14.18 7.40 -12.26
N LEU A 12 -13.16 6.91 -11.56
CA LEU A 12 -12.81 5.50 -11.57
C LEU A 12 -13.91 4.64 -10.93
N ALA A 13 -14.50 5.09 -9.82
CA ALA A 13 -15.62 4.41 -9.17
C ALA A 13 -16.85 4.36 -10.08
N VAL A 14 -17.22 5.48 -10.71
CA VAL A 14 -18.33 5.55 -11.67
C VAL A 14 -18.08 4.61 -12.85
N LEU A 15 -16.86 4.56 -13.37
CA LEU A 15 -16.49 3.65 -14.46
C LEU A 15 -16.63 2.18 -14.04
N ALA A 16 -16.16 1.82 -12.84
CA ALA A 16 -16.30 0.46 -12.31
C ALA A 16 -17.78 0.07 -12.15
N THR A 17 -18.63 0.97 -11.67
CA THR A 17 -20.08 0.76 -11.60
C THR A 17 -20.69 0.53 -12.97
N LEU A 18 -20.35 1.36 -13.96
CA LEU A 18 -20.87 1.22 -15.32
C LEU A 18 -20.47 -0.13 -15.94
N VAL A 19 -19.20 -0.52 -15.77
CA VAL A 19 -18.71 -1.84 -16.20
C VAL A 19 -19.49 -2.96 -15.51
N GLY A 20 -19.72 -2.87 -14.21
CA GLY A 20 -20.53 -3.86 -13.48
C GLY A 20 -21.96 -3.99 -14.00
N VAL A 21 -22.63 -2.86 -14.30
CA VAL A 21 -23.97 -2.85 -14.90
C VAL A 21 -23.97 -3.52 -16.28
N ILE A 22 -22.99 -3.21 -17.13
CA ILE A 22 -22.87 -3.80 -18.47
C ILE A 22 -22.58 -5.30 -18.38
N LEU A 23 -21.72 -5.73 -17.46
CA LEU A 23 -21.42 -7.16 -17.28
C LEU A 23 -22.63 -7.96 -16.77
N ALA A 24 -23.56 -7.31 -16.05
CA ALA A 24 -24.73 -7.96 -15.47
C ALA A 24 -25.96 -7.98 -16.39
N SER A 25 -26.02 -7.14 -17.44
CA SER A 25 -27.26 -6.78 -18.14
C SER A 25 -28.03 -7.95 -18.76
N ASP A 26 -27.35 -9.03 -19.13
CA ASP A 26 -27.93 -10.19 -19.82
C ASP A 26 -27.76 -11.51 -19.04
N LEU A 27 -27.35 -11.42 -17.78
CA LEU A 27 -27.14 -12.57 -16.91
C LEU A 27 -28.34 -12.79 -15.98
N ASP A 28 -28.67 -14.05 -15.69
CA ASP A 28 -29.61 -14.38 -14.63
C ASP A 28 -28.99 -14.13 -13.25
N ALA A 29 -29.84 -14.04 -12.21
CA ALA A 29 -29.40 -13.71 -10.86
C ALA A 29 -28.31 -14.65 -10.29
N ASN A 30 -28.34 -15.95 -10.62
CA ASN A 30 -27.33 -16.88 -10.10
C ASN A 30 -25.97 -16.64 -10.76
N THR A 31 -25.97 -16.36 -12.06
CA THR A 31 -24.74 -16.07 -12.80
C THR A 31 -24.18 -14.70 -12.41
N GLN A 32 -25.04 -13.68 -12.22
CA GLN A 32 -24.63 -12.38 -11.67
C GLN A 32 -23.95 -12.53 -10.31
N ASN A 33 -24.56 -13.29 -9.39
CA ASN A 33 -24.00 -13.51 -8.06
C ASN A 33 -22.63 -14.22 -8.13
N SER A 34 -22.53 -15.28 -8.92
CA SER A 34 -21.29 -16.05 -9.07
C SER A 34 -20.16 -15.19 -9.68
N LEU A 35 -20.47 -14.41 -10.73
CA LEU A 35 -19.51 -13.50 -11.36
C LEU A 35 -19.08 -12.38 -10.41
N GLY A 36 -20.04 -11.78 -9.70
CA GLY A 36 -19.78 -10.74 -8.70
C GLY A 36 -18.83 -11.22 -7.60
N ASN A 37 -19.13 -12.37 -6.98
CA ASN A 37 -18.28 -12.96 -5.94
C ASN A 37 -16.88 -13.29 -6.48
N PHE A 38 -16.77 -13.76 -7.72
CA PHE A 38 -15.47 -14.00 -8.34
C PHE A 38 -14.65 -12.70 -8.50
N LEU A 39 -15.27 -11.64 -9.04
CA LEU A 39 -14.60 -10.34 -9.22
C LEU A 39 -14.24 -9.69 -7.87
N GLU A 40 -15.10 -9.81 -6.86
CA GLU A 40 -14.83 -9.39 -5.48
C GLU A 40 -13.61 -10.12 -4.92
N ALA A 41 -13.56 -11.45 -5.03
CA ALA A 41 -12.44 -12.25 -4.54
C ALA A 41 -11.11 -11.88 -5.23
N VAL A 42 -11.13 -11.63 -6.54
CA VAL A 42 -9.96 -11.15 -7.30
C VAL A 42 -9.51 -9.78 -6.78
N GLY A 43 -10.44 -8.82 -6.68
CA GLY A 43 -10.14 -7.48 -6.20
C GLY A 43 -9.58 -7.48 -4.78
N GLN A 44 -10.23 -8.20 -3.87
CA GLN A 44 -9.77 -8.33 -2.48
C GLN A 44 -8.40 -9.00 -2.38
N THR A 45 -8.12 -10.02 -3.20
CA THR A 45 -6.79 -10.67 -3.22
C THR A 45 -5.69 -9.69 -3.61
N ILE A 46 -5.91 -8.87 -4.65
CA ILE A 46 -4.96 -7.83 -5.07
C ILE A 46 -4.72 -6.83 -3.93
N LEU A 47 -5.79 -6.35 -3.29
CA LEU A 47 -5.69 -5.41 -2.17
C LEU A 47 -4.96 -6.01 -0.97
N THR A 48 -5.21 -7.29 -0.65
CA THR A 48 -4.51 -7.99 0.43
C THR A 48 -3.01 -8.10 0.17
N ILE A 49 -2.59 -8.44 -1.06
CA ILE A 49 -1.18 -8.48 -1.43
C ILE A 49 -0.54 -7.09 -1.26
N ALA A 50 -1.18 -6.05 -1.80
CA ALA A 50 -0.67 -4.67 -1.68
C ALA A 50 -0.56 -4.20 -0.23
N ALA A 51 -1.56 -4.51 0.61
CA ALA A 51 -1.52 -4.20 2.03
C ALA A 51 -0.38 -4.94 2.76
N GLN A 52 -0.12 -6.20 2.40
CA GLN A 52 0.98 -6.96 2.97
C GLN A 52 2.35 -6.38 2.56
N GLU A 53 2.52 -5.99 1.30
CA GLU A 53 3.73 -5.32 0.81
C GLU A 53 3.99 -4.01 1.56
N GLN A 54 2.96 -3.19 1.77
CA GLN A 54 3.06 -1.95 2.53
C GLN A 54 3.43 -2.17 3.99
N CYS A 55 2.87 -3.21 4.63
CA CYS A 55 3.21 -3.60 6.00
C CYS A 55 4.69 -3.97 6.11
N LEU A 56 5.19 -4.85 5.22
CA LEU A 56 6.59 -5.29 5.21
C LEU A 56 7.56 -4.13 4.92
N ALA A 57 7.22 -3.24 4.00
CA ALA A 57 8.04 -2.06 3.71
C ALA A 57 8.11 -1.08 4.90
N THR A 58 7.01 -0.94 5.64
CA THR A 58 6.94 -0.11 6.85
C THR A 58 7.85 -0.67 7.94
N ASP A 59 7.84 -2.00 8.15
CA ASP A 59 8.71 -2.67 9.13
C ASP A 59 10.19 -2.50 8.78
N GLU A 60 10.56 -2.65 7.50
CA GLU A 60 11.94 -2.48 7.04
C GLU A 60 12.41 -1.02 7.21
N SER A 61 11.60 -0.05 6.78
CA SER A 61 11.94 1.37 6.90
C SER A 61 12.10 1.81 8.37
N SER A 62 11.24 1.32 9.26
CA SER A 62 11.30 1.60 10.71
C SER A 62 12.58 1.03 11.34
N LYS A 63 13.00 -0.18 10.92
CA LYS A 63 14.25 -0.79 11.38
C LYS A 63 15.47 0.01 10.92
N LEU A 64 15.51 0.42 9.66
CA LEU A 64 16.59 1.24 9.11
C LEU A 64 16.68 2.60 9.83
N GLU A 65 15.54 3.21 10.16
CA GLU A 65 15.51 4.46 10.91
C GLU A 65 16.09 4.30 12.31
N TYR A 66 15.73 3.21 13.01
CA TYR A 66 16.27 2.90 14.34
C TYR A 66 17.79 2.72 14.32
N GLU A 67 18.32 1.92 13.38
CA GLU A 67 19.77 1.70 13.23
C GLU A 67 20.51 3.01 12.93
N ARG A 68 19.92 3.87 12.09
CA ARG A 68 20.47 5.19 11.77
C ARG A 68 20.49 6.12 12.99
N LEU A 69 19.46 6.08 13.83
CA LEU A 69 19.41 6.87 15.07
C LEU A 69 20.44 6.39 16.08
N GLN A 70 20.62 5.06 16.23
CA GLN A 70 21.66 4.50 17.11
C GLN A 70 23.05 4.97 16.71
N LYS A 71 23.37 4.93 15.41
CA LYS A 71 24.66 5.40 14.90
C LYS A 71 24.91 6.88 15.19
N GLN A 72 23.89 7.73 15.00
CA GLN A 72 24.00 9.16 15.32
C GLN A 72 24.24 9.40 16.82
N ILE A 73 23.60 8.64 17.71
CA ILE A 73 23.82 8.75 19.16
C ILE A 73 25.26 8.37 19.53
N GLU A 74 25.81 7.33 18.90
CA GLU A 74 27.19 6.89 19.13
C GLU A 74 28.20 7.95 18.67
N GLU A 75 28.02 8.50 17.47
CA GLU A 75 28.85 9.57 16.91
C GLU A 75 28.85 10.81 17.81
N LEU A 76 27.67 11.27 18.24
CA LEU A 76 27.55 12.40 19.17
C LEU A 76 28.19 12.12 20.53
N SER A 77 28.10 10.88 21.03
CA SER A 77 28.73 10.49 22.30
C SER A 77 30.25 10.54 22.20
N LEU A 78 30.82 10.14 21.06
CA LEU A 78 32.26 10.25 20.80
C LEU A 78 32.71 11.72 20.73
N GLU A 79 31.96 12.57 20.04
CA GLU A 79 32.24 14.00 19.92
C GLU A 79 32.24 14.70 21.29
N ILE A 80 31.20 14.47 22.11
CA ILE A 80 31.11 15.00 23.47
C ILE A 80 32.30 14.55 24.32
N ASN A 81 32.71 13.28 24.21
CA ASN A 81 33.84 12.75 24.97
C ASN A 81 35.18 13.30 24.51
N ALA A 82 35.34 13.63 23.22
CA ALA A 82 36.53 14.29 22.71
C ALA A 82 36.64 15.71 23.27
N LEU A 83 35.55 16.49 23.20
CA LEU A 83 35.50 17.85 23.74
C LEU A 83 35.79 17.90 25.25
N LYS A 84 35.25 16.95 26.02
CA LYS A 84 35.54 16.83 27.47
C LYS A 84 36.99 16.51 27.82
N LYS A 85 37.79 16.01 26.88
CA LYS A 85 39.22 15.74 27.10
C LYS A 85 40.11 16.93 26.74
N GLU A 86 39.56 17.92 26.04
CA GLU A 86 40.25 19.14 25.63
C GLU A 86 40.08 20.29 26.65
N GLU A 87 39.15 20.17 27.60
CA GLU A 87 39.03 20.99 28.83
C GLU A 87 39.87 20.42 29.99
#